data_AF-A0A524DEI7-F1
#
_entry.id   AF-A0A524DEI7-F1
#
_cell.length_a   1.000
_cell.length_b   1.000
_cell.length_c   1.000
_cell.angle_alpha   90.00
_cell.angle_beta   90.00
_cell.angle_gamma   90.00
#
_symmetry.space_group_name_H-M   'P 1'
#
loop_
_entity.id
_entity.type
_entity.pdbx_description
1 polymer ?
#
loop_
_entity_poly.entity_id
_entity_poly.type
_entity_poly.pdbx_seq_one_letter_code
_entity_poly.pdbx_strand_id
1 'polypeptide(L)'
;MSGEKDTLKIIDETINAVQGIPTILETAKKELMNIRNEKEKLENEKTSLESEKTQLELDKKKLEAETKQLEKDKQERDQKIGQMTEEQMRLLEEYAKVKEELGKFAKIAAEMEEQDLSFERIQALLSIYSVLLEKIFQGQPHFRILYTLHGEKESMSRDEIKNTTGIQGAMVLRAVQELDKVDLVEYDMDTGMSKLKKRLFA
;
A
#
# COMPACT_ATOMS: atom_id res chain seq x y z
N MET A 1 99.03 -47.88 -13.64
CA MET A 1 98.46 -46.81 -14.49
C MET A 1 96.93 -46.91 -14.70
N SER A 2 96.22 -47.94 -14.23
CA SER A 2 94.75 -48.05 -14.41
C SER A 2 93.93 -47.31 -13.34
N GLY A 3 94.31 -47.40 -12.06
CA GLY A 3 93.52 -46.81 -10.95
C GLY A 3 93.52 -45.28 -10.90
N GLU A 4 94.53 -44.63 -11.47
CA GLU A 4 94.67 -43.16 -11.50
C GLU A 4 93.75 -42.51 -12.55
N LYS A 5 93.43 -43.23 -13.63
CA LYS A 5 92.46 -42.78 -14.64
C LYS A 5 91.01 -42.90 -14.15
N ASP A 6 90.71 -43.94 -13.37
CA ASP A 6 89.38 -44.14 -12.80
C ASP A 6 89.08 -43.11 -11.70
N THR A 7 90.06 -42.75 -10.86
CA THR A 7 89.88 -41.68 -9.86
C THR A 7 89.71 -40.30 -10.49
N LEU A 8 90.46 -39.98 -11.55
CA LEU A 8 90.27 -38.71 -12.28
C LEU A 8 88.90 -38.62 -12.95
N LYS A 9 88.40 -39.72 -13.53
CA LYS A 9 87.06 -39.77 -14.12
C LYS A 9 85.96 -39.53 -13.09
N ILE A 10 86.08 -40.14 -11.91
CA ILE A 10 85.14 -39.93 -10.80
C ILE A 10 85.19 -38.48 -10.30
N ILE A 11 86.38 -37.87 -10.24
CA ILE A 11 86.55 -36.46 -9.86
C ILE A 11 85.89 -35.55 -10.90
N ASP A 12 86.09 -35.78 -12.20
CA ASP A 12 85.47 -34.99 -13.26
C ASP A 12 83.94 -35.12 -13.27
N GLU A 13 83.41 -36.34 -13.07
CA GLU A 13 81.97 -36.58 -12.90
C GLU A 13 81.41 -35.85 -11.66
N THR A 14 82.17 -35.85 -10.56
CA THR A 14 81.80 -35.14 -9.33
C THR A 14 81.84 -33.63 -9.52
N ILE A 15 82.86 -33.09 -10.20
CA ILE A 15 82.98 -31.66 -10.51
C ILE A 15 81.82 -31.21 -11.41
N ASN A 16 81.49 -31.99 -12.44
CA ASN A 16 80.36 -31.69 -13.33
C ASN A 16 79.02 -31.71 -12.58
N ALA A 17 78.82 -32.67 -11.66
CA ALA A 17 77.64 -32.71 -10.81
C ALA A 17 77.57 -31.48 -9.88
N VAL A 18 78.69 -31.10 -9.26
CA VAL A 18 78.77 -29.93 -8.36
C VAL A 18 78.55 -28.62 -9.12
N GLN A 19 79.05 -28.51 -10.36
CA GLN A 19 78.82 -27.35 -11.22
C GLN A 19 77.35 -27.19 -11.65
N GLY A 20 76.57 -28.27 -11.67
CA GLY A 20 75.13 -28.24 -11.95
C GLY A 20 74.24 -27.86 -10.74
N ILE A 21 74.76 -27.98 -9.52
CA ILE A 21 74.00 -27.66 -8.28
C ILE A 21 73.52 -26.19 -8.26
N PRO A 22 74.34 -25.17 -8.58
CA PRO A 22 73.89 -23.78 -8.58
C PRO A 22 72.70 -23.52 -9.52
N THR A 23 72.70 -24.12 -10.71
CA THR A 23 71.59 -23.98 -11.68
C THR A 23 70.30 -24.65 -11.22
N ILE A 24 70.42 -25.82 -10.57
CA ILE A 24 69.27 -26.52 -9.97
C ILE A 24 68.73 -25.69 -8.80
N LEU A 25 69.62 -25.14 -7.96
CA LEU A 25 69.25 -24.32 -6.82
C LEU A 25 68.54 -23.03 -7.24
N GLU A 26 69.01 -22.35 -8.29
CA GLU A 26 68.35 -21.16 -8.84
C GLU A 26 66.97 -21.47 -9.44
N THR A 27 66.83 -22.61 -10.13
CA THR A 27 65.53 -23.07 -10.64
C THR A 27 64.56 -23.35 -9.49
N ALA A 28 65.01 -24.10 -8.47
CA ALA A 28 64.20 -24.42 -7.30
C ALA A 28 63.77 -23.16 -6.51
N LYS A 29 64.64 -22.15 -6.41
CA LYS A 29 64.29 -20.85 -5.80
C LYS A 29 63.19 -20.13 -6.58
N LYS A 30 63.28 -20.10 -7.91
CA LYS A 30 62.24 -19.48 -8.76
C LYS A 30 60.91 -20.19 -8.62
N GLU A 31 60.91 -21.52 -8.62
CA GLU A 31 59.71 -22.33 -8.41
C GLU A 31 59.10 -22.09 -7.02
N LEU A 32 59.90 -22.06 -5.96
CA LEU A 32 59.44 -21.72 -4.61
C LEU A 32 58.82 -20.31 -4.55
N MET A 33 59.41 -19.35 -5.24
CA MET A 33 58.87 -18.00 -5.33
C MET A 33 57.51 -17.97 -6.07
N ASN A 34 57.39 -18.73 -7.17
CA ASN A 34 56.13 -18.84 -7.91
C ASN A 34 55.04 -19.51 -7.07
N ILE A 35 55.34 -20.63 -6.42
CA ILE A 35 54.39 -21.35 -5.55
C ILE A 35 53.93 -20.45 -4.40
N ARG A 36 54.84 -19.64 -3.82
CA ARG A 36 54.48 -18.69 -2.77
C ARG A 36 53.50 -17.63 -3.28
N ASN A 37 53.75 -17.07 -4.46
CA ASN A 37 52.87 -16.08 -5.07
C ASN A 37 51.50 -16.67 -5.42
N GLU A 38 51.46 -17.91 -5.94
CA GLU A 38 50.20 -18.61 -6.21
C GLU A 38 49.41 -18.90 -4.94
N LYS A 39 50.08 -19.33 -3.87
CA LYS A 39 49.46 -19.57 -2.58
C LYS A 39 48.80 -18.29 -2.04
N GLU A 40 49.50 -17.16 -2.11
CA GLU A 40 48.98 -15.87 -1.67
C GLU A 40 47.76 -15.42 -2.49
N LYS A 41 47.80 -15.63 -3.82
CA LYS A 41 46.63 -15.37 -4.68
C LYS A 41 45.43 -16.24 -4.32
N LEU A 42 45.64 -17.54 -4.13
CA LEU A 42 44.57 -18.48 -3.74
C LEU A 42 43.98 -18.14 -2.37
N GLU A 43 44.79 -17.68 -1.43
CA GLU A 43 44.32 -17.26 -0.11
C GLU A 43 43.45 -15.99 -0.20
N ASN A 44 43.84 -15.03 -1.05
CA ASN A 44 43.04 -13.84 -1.34
C ASN A 44 41.72 -14.18 -2.07
N GLU A 45 41.74 -15.08 -3.04
CA GLU A 45 40.52 -15.56 -3.72
C GLU A 45 39.59 -16.27 -2.75
N LYS A 46 40.13 -17.13 -1.87
CA LYS A 46 39.35 -17.84 -0.85
C LYS A 46 38.64 -16.87 0.10
N THR A 47 39.35 -15.86 0.61
CA THR A 47 38.76 -14.86 1.51
C THR A 47 37.69 -14.02 0.80
N SER A 48 37.90 -13.66 -0.46
CA SER A 48 36.89 -12.97 -1.28
C SER A 48 35.63 -13.82 -1.47
N LEU A 49 35.79 -15.11 -1.80
CA LEU A 49 34.67 -16.04 -1.99
C LEU A 49 33.89 -16.29 -0.69
N GLU A 50 34.58 -16.37 0.45
CA GLU A 50 33.91 -16.49 1.76
C GLU A 50 33.08 -15.23 2.08
N SER A 51 33.60 -14.04 1.77
CA SER A 51 32.84 -12.80 1.88
C SER A 51 31.62 -12.78 0.96
N GLU A 52 31.77 -13.17 -0.30
CA GLU A 52 30.66 -13.21 -1.25
C GLU A 52 29.57 -14.21 -0.83
N LYS A 53 29.98 -15.38 -0.34
CA LYS A 53 29.05 -16.39 0.17
C LYS A 53 28.22 -15.88 1.34
N THR A 54 28.85 -15.21 2.31
CA THR A 54 28.14 -14.65 3.46
C THR A 54 27.16 -13.55 3.03
N GLN A 55 27.54 -12.72 2.06
CA GLN A 55 26.66 -11.70 1.50
C GLN A 55 25.45 -12.32 0.78
N LEU A 56 25.67 -13.34 -0.05
CA LEU A 56 24.59 -14.06 -0.75
C LEU A 56 23.63 -14.75 0.23
N GLU A 57 24.12 -15.30 1.34
CA GLU A 57 23.25 -15.88 2.38
C GLU A 57 22.38 -14.81 3.06
N LEU A 58 22.91 -13.61 3.29
CA LEU A 58 22.14 -12.48 3.83
C LEU A 58 21.06 -12.01 2.84
N ASP A 59 21.42 -11.87 1.57
CA ASP A 59 20.48 -11.41 0.54
C ASP A 59 19.39 -12.44 0.27
N LYS A 60 19.71 -13.74 0.32
CA LYS A 60 18.71 -14.81 0.27
C LYS A 60 17.70 -14.70 1.42
N LYS A 61 18.17 -14.48 2.65
CA LYS A 61 17.26 -14.30 3.81
C LYS A 61 16.37 -13.08 3.68
N LYS A 62 16.91 -11.96 3.16
CA LYS A 62 16.13 -10.74 2.89
C LYS A 62 15.05 -10.99 1.85
N LEU A 63 15.41 -11.62 0.72
CA LEU A 63 14.46 -11.98 -0.33
C LEU A 63 13.37 -12.90 0.21
N GLU A 64 13.72 -13.94 0.98
CA GLU A 64 12.71 -14.83 1.59
C GLU A 64 11.73 -14.09 2.52
N ALA A 65 12.20 -13.07 3.25
CA ALA A 65 11.34 -12.25 4.09
C ALA A 65 10.43 -11.33 3.26
N GLU A 66 10.96 -10.71 2.20
CA GLU A 66 10.21 -9.86 1.29
C GLU A 66 9.12 -10.63 0.55
N THR A 67 9.42 -11.84 0.06
CA THR A 67 8.43 -12.70 -0.62
C THR A 67 7.29 -13.07 0.31
N LYS A 68 7.59 -13.40 1.58
CA LYS A 68 6.55 -13.69 2.59
C LYS A 68 5.68 -12.49 2.89
N GLN A 69 6.26 -11.29 2.92
CA GLN A 69 5.50 -10.06 3.14
C GLN A 69 4.59 -9.77 1.94
N LEU A 70 5.12 -9.87 0.71
CA LEU A 70 4.33 -9.69 -0.51
C LEU A 70 3.17 -10.69 -0.60
N GLU A 71 3.36 -11.93 -0.16
CA GLU A 71 2.30 -12.93 -0.14
C GLU A 71 1.19 -12.58 0.84
N LYS A 72 1.52 -12.06 2.03
CA LYS A 72 0.54 -11.53 2.98
C LYS A 72 -0.22 -10.32 2.41
N ASP A 73 0.50 -9.35 1.86
CA ASP A 73 -0.09 -8.15 1.26
C ASP A 73 -1.01 -8.50 0.08
N LYS A 74 -0.71 -9.58 -0.65
CA LYS A 74 -1.57 -10.09 -1.72
C LYS A 74 -2.84 -10.70 -1.13
N GLN A 75 -2.74 -11.55 -0.10
CA GLN A 75 -3.91 -12.13 0.55
C GLN A 75 -4.85 -11.07 1.14
N GLU A 76 -4.29 -10.05 1.80
CA GLU A 76 -5.08 -8.93 2.33
C GLU A 76 -5.77 -8.14 1.22
N ARG A 77 -5.08 -7.90 0.10
CA ARG A 77 -5.67 -7.25 -1.08
C ARG A 77 -6.80 -8.08 -1.69
N ASP A 78 -6.60 -9.38 -1.85
CA ASP A 78 -7.62 -10.28 -2.40
C ASP A 78 -8.88 -10.31 -1.50
N GLN A 79 -8.71 -10.34 -0.17
CA GLN A 79 -9.82 -10.23 0.78
C GLN A 79 -10.58 -8.91 0.65
N LYS A 80 -9.84 -7.79 0.56
CA LYS A 80 -10.44 -6.46 0.39
C LYS A 80 -11.21 -6.33 -0.93
N ILE A 81 -10.66 -6.87 -2.01
CA ILE A 81 -11.33 -6.91 -3.32
C ILE A 81 -12.63 -7.73 -3.21
N GLY A 82 -12.60 -8.88 -2.54
CA GLY A 82 -13.81 -9.68 -2.27
C GLY A 82 -14.90 -8.88 -1.56
N GLN A 83 -14.55 -8.22 -0.44
CA GLN A 83 -15.48 -7.39 0.32
C GLN A 83 -16.06 -6.23 -0.50
N MET A 84 -15.20 -5.51 -1.24
CA MET A 84 -15.66 -4.41 -2.09
C MET A 84 -16.58 -4.89 -3.22
N THR A 85 -16.33 -6.09 -3.76
CA THR A 85 -17.16 -6.68 -4.81
C THR A 85 -18.54 -7.07 -4.28
N GLU A 86 -18.60 -7.64 -3.07
CA GLU A 86 -19.86 -7.93 -2.37
C GLU A 86 -20.65 -6.67 -2.07
N GLU A 87 -19.99 -5.61 -1.57
CA GLU A 87 -20.61 -4.32 -1.32
C GLU A 87 -21.14 -3.69 -2.61
N GLN A 88 -20.38 -3.79 -3.71
CA GLN A 88 -20.82 -3.30 -5.02
C GLN A 88 -22.06 -4.04 -5.53
N MET A 89 -22.12 -5.37 -5.39
CA MET A 89 -23.32 -6.14 -5.75
C MET A 89 -24.53 -5.73 -4.91
N ARG A 90 -24.35 -5.59 -3.59
CA ARG A 90 -25.42 -5.14 -2.69
C ARG A 90 -25.93 -3.74 -3.06
N LEU A 91 -25.03 -2.79 -3.35
CA LEU A 91 -25.41 -1.45 -3.78
C LEU A 91 -26.16 -1.44 -5.12
N LEU A 92 -25.78 -2.32 -6.06
CA LEU A 92 -26.50 -2.47 -7.32
C LEU A 92 -27.92 -3.02 -7.10
N GLU A 93 -28.10 -3.97 -6.18
CA GLU A 93 -29.42 -4.46 -5.80
C GLU A 93 -30.27 -3.37 -5.13
N GLU A 94 -29.68 -2.61 -4.20
CA GLU A 94 -30.36 -1.48 -3.55
C GLU A 94 -30.74 -0.40 -4.58
N TYR A 95 -29.85 -0.07 -5.52
CA TYR A 95 -30.14 0.85 -6.62
C TYR A 95 -31.26 0.36 -7.54
N ALA A 96 -31.29 -0.93 -7.87
CA ALA A 96 -32.35 -1.52 -8.67
C ALA A 96 -33.71 -1.41 -7.98
N LYS A 97 -33.77 -1.68 -6.67
CA LYS A 97 -34.99 -1.51 -5.86
C LYS A 97 -35.46 -0.05 -5.84
N VAL A 98 -34.54 0.89 -5.59
CA VAL A 98 -34.85 2.33 -5.62
C VAL A 98 -35.36 2.76 -6.99
N LYS A 99 -34.76 2.27 -8.07
CA LYS A 99 -35.21 2.55 -9.44
C LYS A 99 -36.60 2.00 -9.71
N GLU A 100 -36.92 0.80 -9.21
CA GLU A 100 -38.26 0.23 -9.31
C GLU A 100 -39.29 1.07 -8.54
N GLU A 101 -38.95 1.48 -7.31
CA GLU A 101 -39.80 2.37 -6.51
C GLU A 101 -40.00 3.71 -7.20
N LEU A 102 -38.95 4.33 -7.73
CA LEU A 102 -39.04 5.55 -8.55
C LEU A 102 -39.92 5.36 -9.80
N GLY A 103 -39.85 4.20 -10.45
CA GLY A 103 -40.74 3.87 -11.56
C GLY A 103 -42.21 3.78 -11.15
N LYS A 104 -42.49 3.23 -9.96
CA LYS A 104 -43.83 3.23 -9.36
C LYS A 104 -44.28 4.66 -9.05
N PHE A 105 -43.41 5.50 -8.49
CA PHE A 105 -43.66 6.92 -8.26
C PHE A 105 -43.98 7.67 -9.56
N ALA A 106 -43.21 7.44 -10.63
CA ALA A 106 -43.43 8.10 -11.91
C ALA A 106 -44.77 7.71 -12.55
N LYS A 107 -45.19 6.44 -12.42
CA LYS A 107 -46.51 6.00 -12.85
C LYS A 107 -47.63 6.64 -12.03
N ILE A 108 -47.49 6.63 -10.70
CA ILE A 108 -48.43 7.30 -9.80
C ILE A 108 -48.53 8.79 -10.13
N ALA A 109 -47.40 9.46 -10.41
CA ALA A 109 -47.37 10.87 -10.79
C ALA A 109 -48.02 11.13 -12.16
N ALA A 110 -47.82 10.26 -13.15
CA ALA A 110 -48.51 10.36 -14.45
C ALA A 110 -50.02 10.13 -14.32
N GLU A 111 -50.44 9.18 -13.48
CA GLU A 111 -51.85 8.98 -13.11
C GLU A 111 -52.43 10.14 -12.26
N MET A 112 -51.56 10.95 -11.63
CA MET A 112 -51.92 12.17 -10.89
C MET A 112 -52.05 13.41 -11.76
N GLU A 113 -51.44 13.48 -12.95
CA GLU A 113 -51.73 14.57 -13.92
C GLU A 113 -53.17 14.49 -14.46
N GLU A 114 -53.82 13.33 -14.36
CA GLU A 114 -55.22 13.13 -14.75
C GLU A 114 -56.26 13.38 -13.63
N GLN A 115 -55.86 13.53 -12.36
CA GLN A 115 -56.79 13.77 -11.24
C GLN A 115 -56.23 14.72 -10.16
N ASP A 116 -56.97 15.82 -9.92
CA ASP A 116 -56.70 16.91 -8.97
C ASP A 116 -55.88 16.52 -7.72
N LEU A 117 -54.84 17.32 -7.44
CA LEU A 117 -53.94 17.20 -6.29
C LEU A 117 -54.69 17.27 -4.95
N SER A 118 -55.05 16.11 -4.38
CA SER A 118 -55.70 16.05 -3.07
C SER A 118 -54.71 16.27 -1.92
N PHE A 119 -55.11 17.08 -0.93
CA PHE A 119 -54.33 17.42 0.26
C PHE A 119 -53.84 16.18 1.03
N GLU A 120 -54.66 15.12 1.07
CA GLU A 120 -54.33 13.84 1.70
C GLU A 120 -53.11 13.15 1.04
N ARG A 121 -52.87 13.38 -0.25
CA ARG A 121 -51.71 12.79 -0.97
C ARG A 121 -50.43 13.56 -0.74
N ILE A 122 -50.48 14.89 -0.62
CA ILE A 122 -49.32 15.69 -0.19
C ILE A 122 -48.94 15.30 1.23
N GLN A 123 -49.92 15.07 2.10
CA GLN A 123 -49.69 14.60 3.46
C GLN A 123 -49.08 13.18 3.48
N ALA A 124 -49.54 12.26 2.63
CA ALA A 124 -48.94 10.93 2.50
C ALA A 124 -47.50 10.97 1.98
N LEU A 125 -47.23 11.78 0.95
CA LEU A 125 -45.89 11.97 0.39
C LEU A 125 -44.93 12.55 1.44
N LEU A 126 -45.34 13.61 2.14
CA LEU A 126 -44.56 14.19 3.24
C LEU A 126 -44.32 13.18 4.37
N SER A 127 -45.31 12.35 4.71
CA SER A 127 -45.16 11.32 5.73
C SER A 127 -44.12 10.26 5.34
N ILE A 128 -44.08 9.85 4.07
CA ILE A 128 -43.06 8.92 3.56
C ILE A 128 -41.67 9.57 3.58
N TYR A 129 -41.55 10.81 3.11
CA TYR A 129 -40.29 11.56 3.16
C TYR A 129 -39.79 11.73 4.61
N SER A 130 -40.66 12.05 5.56
CA SER A 130 -40.32 12.09 6.98
C SER A 130 -39.79 10.75 7.47
N VAL A 131 -40.41 9.62 7.11
CA VAL A 131 -39.92 8.29 7.51
C VAL A 131 -38.55 7.98 6.88
N LEU A 132 -38.33 8.29 5.61
CA LEU A 132 -37.04 8.08 4.96
C LEU A 132 -35.94 8.92 5.62
N LEU A 133 -36.21 10.20 5.85
CA LEU A 133 -35.26 11.13 6.47
C LEU A 133 -34.96 10.75 7.92
N GLU A 134 -36.00 10.52 8.73
CA GLU A 134 -35.87 10.29 10.17
C GLU A 134 -35.45 8.87 10.54
N LYS A 135 -35.83 7.85 9.76
CA LYS A 135 -35.55 6.45 10.13
C LYS A 135 -34.40 5.84 9.35
N ILE A 136 -34.25 6.20 8.07
CA ILE A 136 -33.25 5.60 7.18
C ILE A 136 -32.01 6.49 7.10
N PHE A 137 -32.18 7.77 6.81
CA PHE A 137 -31.05 8.70 6.60
C PHE A 137 -30.53 9.35 7.89
N GLN A 138 -31.18 9.18 9.03
CA GLN A 138 -30.69 9.67 10.33
C GLN A 138 -29.28 9.21 10.71
N GLY A 139 -28.75 8.13 10.12
CA GLY A 139 -27.37 7.68 10.37
C GLY A 139 -26.32 8.44 9.54
N GLN A 140 -26.73 9.13 8.47
CA GLN A 140 -25.82 9.71 7.50
C GLN A 140 -25.30 11.08 7.98
N PRO A 141 -23.96 11.30 7.93
CA PRO A 141 -23.37 12.57 8.34
C PRO A 141 -23.96 13.80 7.63
N HIS A 142 -24.17 13.74 6.31
CA HIS A 142 -24.72 14.84 5.52
C HIS A 142 -26.11 15.24 6.00
N PHE A 143 -26.99 14.26 6.22
CA PHE A 143 -28.35 14.50 6.65
C PHE A 143 -28.38 15.15 8.04
N ARG A 144 -27.65 14.59 9.01
CA ARG A 144 -27.58 15.14 10.37
C ARG A 144 -27.09 16.58 10.38
N ILE A 145 -26.03 16.89 9.62
CA ILE A 145 -25.48 18.24 9.53
C ILE A 145 -26.51 19.21 8.96
N LEU A 146 -27.15 18.86 7.84
CA LEU A 146 -28.19 19.70 7.24
C LEU A 146 -29.39 19.87 8.18
N TYR A 147 -29.86 18.79 8.81
CA TYR A 147 -30.97 18.83 9.75
C TYR A 147 -30.67 19.76 10.93
N THR A 148 -29.49 19.65 11.53
CA THR A 148 -29.04 20.54 12.61
C THR A 148 -28.93 21.99 12.14
N LEU A 149 -28.36 22.25 10.96
CA LEU A 149 -28.21 23.62 10.46
C LEU A 149 -29.54 24.28 10.08
N HIS A 150 -30.49 23.48 9.60
CA HIS A 150 -31.85 23.94 9.31
C HIS A 150 -32.65 24.25 10.59
N GLY A 151 -32.50 23.43 11.64
CA GLY A 151 -33.29 23.54 12.88
C GLY A 151 -32.69 24.45 13.95
N GLU A 152 -31.45 24.18 14.37
CA GLU A 152 -30.87 24.81 15.56
C GLU A 152 -30.14 26.13 15.25
N LYS A 153 -29.20 26.09 14.30
CA LYS A 153 -28.37 27.25 13.95
C LYS A 153 -27.99 27.21 12.48
N GLU A 154 -28.23 28.30 11.77
CA GLU A 154 -27.87 28.42 10.36
C GLU A 154 -26.36 28.38 10.11
N SER A 155 -25.55 28.72 11.11
CA SER A 155 -24.10 28.64 11.06
C SER A 155 -23.54 28.05 12.35
N MET A 156 -22.60 27.11 12.20
CA MET A 156 -21.94 26.41 13.30
C MET A 156 -20.49 26.12 12.94
N SER A 157 -19.62 26.15 13.93
CA SER A 157 -18.25 25.65 13.80
C SER A 157 -18.22 24.13 13.67
N ARG A 158 -17.13 23.58 13.14
CA ARG A 158 -16.93 22.12 13.04
C ARG A 158 -17.09 21.41 14.39
N ASP A 159 -16.59 22.01 15.47
CA ASP A 159 -16.65 21.42 16.81
C ASP A 159 -18.07 21.49 17.40
N GLU A 160 -18.81 22.56 17.13
CA GLU A 160 -20.25 22.63 17.48
C GLU A 160 -21.04 21.55 16.73
N ILE A 161 -20.84 21.41 15.41
CA ILE A 161 -21.51 20.38 14.61
C ILE A 161 -21.19 18.98 15.16
N LYS A 162 -19.92 18.70 15.46
CA LYS A 162 -19.49 17.43 16.06
C LYS A 162 -20.23 17.15 17.38
N ASN A 163 -20.29 18.14 18.27
CA ASN A 163 -20.89 17.99 19.60
C ASN A 163 -22.41 17.82 19.51
N THR A 164 -23.08 18.54 18.60
CA THR A 164 -24.53 18.49 18.44
C THR A 164 -24.99 17.22 17.70
N THR A 165 -24.29 16.81 16.65
CA THR A 165 -24.70 15.68 15.80
C THR A 165 -24.18 14.31 16.27
N GLY A 166 -23.19 14.30 17.17
CA GLY A 166 -22.50 13.10 17.63
C GLY A 166 -21.65 12.41 16.55
N ILE A 167 -21.39 13.08 15.42
CA ILE A 167 -20.58 12.55 14.32
C ILE A 167 -19.10 12.68 14.67
N GLN A 168 -18.28 11.69 14.27
CA GLN A 168 -16.82 11.79 14.41
C GLN A 168 -16.25 12.98 13.63
N GLY A 169 -15.28 13.71 14.22
CA GLY A 169 -14.76 14.95 13.64
C GLY A 169 -14.21 14.84 12.21
N ALA A 170 -13.59 13.71 11.86
CA ALA A 170 -13.12 13.45 10.50
C ALA A 170 -14.27 13.32 9.49
N MET A 171 -15.38 12.69 9.90
CA MET A 171 -16.59 12.56 9.09
C MET A 171 -17.34 13.88 8.96
N VAL A 172 -17.32 14.74 9.99
CA VAL A 172 -17.86 16.10 9.91
C VAL A 172 -17.13 16.91 8.85
N LEU A 173 -15.80 16.93 8.88
CA LEU A 173 -15.01 17.68 7.91
C LEU A 173 -15.31 17.22 6.48
N ARG A 174 -15.28 15.91 6.25
CA ARG A 174 -15.57 15.33 4.94
C ARG A 174 -16.99 15.68 4.47
N ALA A 175 -17.98 15.50 5.32
CA ALA A 175 -19.38 15.75 4.97
C ALA A 175 -19.64 17.23 4.70
N VAL A 176 -19.07 18.15 5.49
CA VAL A 176 -19.21 19.60 5.26
C VAL A 176 -18.56 20.01 3.94
N GLN A 177 -17.38 19.49 3.60
CA GLN A 177 -16.74 19.75 2.31
C GLN A 177 -17.53 19.17 1.13
N GLU A 178 -18.13 17.98 1.30
CA GLU A 178 -19.00 17.39 0.28
C GLU A 178 -20.30 18.20 0.11
N LEU A 179 -20.88 18.72 1.20
CA LEU A 179 -22.04 19.61 1.18
C LEU A 179 -21.75 20.99 0.55
N ASP A 180 -20.54 21.50 0.75
CA ASP A 180 -20.08 22.74 0.13
C ASP A 180 -19.94 22.59 -1.40
N LYS A 181 -19.38 21.45 -1.85
CA LYS A 181 -19.27 21.12 -3.29
C LYS A 181 -20.61 21.02 -4.02
N VAL A 182 -21.69 20.68 -3.31
CA VAL A 182 -23.04 20.59 -3.89
C VAL A 182 -23.89 21.82 -3.60
N ASP A 183 -23.26 22.93 -3.18
CA ASP A 183 -23.90 24.22 -2.95
C ASP A 183 -25.03 24.22 -1.90
N LEU A 184 -25.00 23.31 -0.93
CA LEU A 184 -25.96 23.30 0.17
C LEU A 184 -25.48 24.09 1.38
N VAL A 185 -24.17 24.12 1.57
CA VAL A 185 -23.48 24.78 2.68
C VAL A 185 -22.32 25.61 2.11
N GLU A 186 -21.84 26.58 2.87
CA GLU A 186 -20.61 27.33 2.64
C GLU A 186 -19.65 26.98 3.78
N TYR A 187 -18.44 26.51 3.45
CA TYR A 187 -17.44 26.12 4.45
C TYR A 187 -16.17 26.94 4.33
N ASP A 188 -15.79 27.57 5.45
CA ASP A 188 -14.54 28.30 5.59
C ASP A 188 -13.49 27.39 6.24
N MET A 189 -12.42 27.10 5.50
CA MET A 189 -11.31 26.25 5.95
C MET A 189 -10.42 26.92 7.01
N ASP A 190 -10.34 28.25 7.01
CA ASP A 190 -9.48 29.02 7.92
C ASP A 190 -10.14 29.18 9.29
N THR A 191 -11.45 29.44 9.29
CA THR A 191 -12.22 29.62 10.54
C THR A 191 -12.91 28.34 11.01
N GLY A 192 -13.02 27.33 10.13
CA GLY A 192 -13.72 26.07 10.42
C GLY A 192 -15.24 26.24 10.55
N MET A 193 -15.79 27.34 10.02
CA MET A 193 -17.20 27.68 10.09
C MET A 193 -17.96 27.12 8.90
N SER A 194 -19.12 26.53 9.19
CA SER A 194 -20.06 25.99 8.21
C SER A 194 -21.34 26.79 8.28
N LYS A 195 -21.84 27.26 7.13
CA LYS A 195 -23.06 28.06 7.03
C LYS A 195 -23.99 27.49 5.97
N LEU A 196 -25.26 27.33 6.33
CA LEU A 196 -26.28 26.89 5.38
C LEU A 196 -26.53 27.97 4.31
N LYS A 197 -26.52 27.60 3.03
CA LYS A 197 -26.73 28.55 1.92
C LYS A 197 -28.19 28.98 1.76
N LYS A 198 -29.14 28.08 2.05
CA LYS A 198 -30.57 28.36 1.94
C LYS A 198 -31.35 27.62 3.00
N ARG A 199 -32.13 28.35 3.80
CA ARG A 199 -33.09 27.77 4.74
C ARG A 199 -34.38 27.41 3.99
N LEU A 200 -34.83 26.16 4.14
CA LEU A 200 -36.05 25.66 3.49
C LEU A 200 -37.33 26.03 4.24
N PHE A 201 -37.23 26.26 5.56
CA PHE A 201 -38.36 26.61 6.42
C PHE A 201 -37.95 27.82 7.26
N ALA A 202 -38.53 28.98 6.98
CA ALA A 202 -38.39 30.21 7.78
C ALA A 202 -39.74 30.58 8.37
#